data_AF-A0A7C4W9R7-F1
#
_entry.id   AF-A0A7C4W9R7-F1
#
_cell.length_a   1.000
_cell.length_b   1.000
_cell.length_c   1.000
_cell.angle_alpha   90.00
_cell.angle_beta   90.00
_cell.angle_gamma   90.00
#
_symmetry.space_group_name_H-M   'P 1'
#
loop_
_entity.id
_entity.type
_entity.pdbx_description
1 polymer ?
#
loop_
_entity_poly.entity_id
_entity_poly.type
_entity_poly.pdbx_seq_one_letter_code
_entity_poly.pdbx_strand_id
1 'polypeptide(L)'
;MSNVKNAAFAEPLPPRPPLRLAVWLSALVYPGVGQAVQRRWLAAVAFGVLFSAALAVFVVSAARIFIAYYRCWLDFEGGPPAAPRVGGMLGSFVAALGVYLASLADAWRATRRALEARARTKGPASGAE
;
A
#
# COMPACT_ATOMS: atom_id res chain seq x y z
N MET A 1 -50.78 -12.92 27.81
CA MET A 1 -49.82 -13.87 27.21
C MET A 1 -49.25 -13.21 25.95
N SER A 2 -48.27 -12.31 26.12
CA SER A 2 -46.82 -12.57 26.10
C SER A 2 -46.25 -12.72 24.70
N ASN A 3 -46.12 -11.60 23.97
CA ASN A 3 -45.35 -11.52 22.73
C ASN A 3 -44.37 -10.33 22.75
N VAL A 4 -43.55 -10.26 23.81
CA VAL A 4 -42.66 -9.11 24.13
C VAL A 4 -41.17 -9.52 24.16
N LYS A 5 -40.80 -10.75 23.77
CA LYS A 5 -39.44 -11.27 24.04
C LYS A 5 -38.36 -11.11 22.96
N ASN A 6 -38.64 -10.48 21.81
CA ASN A 6 -37.66 -10.40 20.72
C ASN A 6 -37.07 -9.00 20.48
N ALA A 7 -37.15 -8.07 21.44
CA ALA A 7 -36.35 -6.84 21.44
C ALA A 7 -34.92 -7.06 21.98
N ALA A 8 -34.42 -8.29 21.86
CA ALA A 8 -33.09 -8.67 22.33
C ALA A 8 -32.03 -8.07 21.39
N PHE A 9 -31.39 -7.01 21.88
CA PHE A 9 -30.04 -6.60 21.51
C PHE A 9 -29.81 -6.38 20.02
N ALA A 10 -30.36 -5.27 19.50
CA ALA A 10 -29.67 -4.57 18.42
C ALA A 10 -28.36 -4.01 18.98
N GLU A 11 -27.35 -4.88 19.11
CA GLU A 11 -25.98 -4.46 19.42
C GLU A 11 -25.61 -3.34 18.43
N PRO A 12 -25.19 -2.17 18.92
CA PRO A 12 -24.78 -1.09 18.04
C PRO A 12 -23.64 -1.62 17.16
N LEU A 13 -23.90 -1.68 15.84
CA LEU A 13 -22.92 -2.16 14.87
C LEU A 13 -21.60 -1.40 15.11
N PRO A 14 -20.46 -2.10 15.20
CA PRO A 14 -19.20 -1.44 15.50
C PRO A 14 -18.93 -0.34 14.48
N PRO A 15 -18.43 0.83 14.92
CA PRO A 15 -18.15 1.95 14.04
C PRO A 15 -17.21 1.48 12.93
N ARG A 16 -17.68 1.49 11.68
CA ARG A 16 -16.85 1.08 10.55
C ARG A 16 -15.69 2.08 10.44
N PRO A 17 -14.44 1.60 10.30
CA PRO A 17 -13.29 2.48 10.24
C PRO A 17 -13.46 3.50 9.09
N PRO A 18 -13.02 4.75 9.29
CA PRO A 18 -13.18 5.79 8.29
C PRO A 18 -12.46 5.39 7.01
N LEU A 19 -13.22 5.28 5.91
CA LEU A 19 -12.75 4.76 4.61
C LEU A 19 -11.51 5.50 4.08
N ARG A 20 -11.35 6.77 4.47
CA ARG A 20 -10.21 7.62 4.10
C ARG A 20 -8.91 7.19 4.80
N LEU A 21 -8.99 6.65 6.01
CA LEU A 21 -7.83 6.23 6.80
C LEU A 21 -7.06 5.10 6.11
N ALA A 22 -7.75 4.17 5.45
CA ALA A 22 -7.12 3.07 4.71
C ALA A 22 -6.28 3.57 3.52
N VAL A 23 -6.70 4.65 2.87
CA VAL A 23 -5.96 5.27 1.76
C VAL A 23 -4.73 5.99 2.31
N TRP A 24 -4.89 6.78 3.37
CA TRP A 24 -3.78 7.45 4.04
C TRP A 24 -2.75 6.46 4.59
N LEU A 25 -3.18 5.36 5.20
CA LEU A 25 -2.28 4.31 5.69
C LEU A 25 -1.47 3.65 4.57
N SER A 26 -2.06 3.43 3.39
CA SER A 26 -1.32 2.89 2.24
C SER A 26 -0.31 3.89 1.68
N ALA A 27 -0.67 5.18 1.70
CA ALA A 27 0.16 6.25 1.16
C ALA A 27 1.31 6.66 2.10
N LEU A 28 1.13 6.53 3.42
CA LEU A 28 2.12 6.97 4.40
C LEU A 28 3.04 5.86 4.91
N VAL A 29 2.53 4.63 5.06
CA VAL A 29 3.24 3.59 5.82
C VAL A 29 3.96 2.64 4.89
N TYR A 30 3.20 1.90 4.09
CA TYR A 30 3.76 0.82 3.29
C TYR A 30 2.72 0.30 2.27
N PRO A 31 3.10 0.00 1.02
CA PRO A 31 2.20 -0.61 0.05
C PRO A 31 1.69 -1.98 0.54
N GLY A 32 0.37 -2.15 0.53
CA GLY A 32 -0.29 -3.35 1.06
C GLY A 32 -1.08 -3.13 2.35
N VAL A 33 -0.74 -2.11 3.15
CA VAL A 33 -1.37 -1.91 4.47
C VAL A 33 -2.87 -1.58 4.36
N GLY A 34 -3.28 -0.71 3.46
CA GLY A 34 -4.72 -0.41 3.30
C GLY A 34 -5.51 -1.58 2.73
N GLN A 35 -4.88 -2.45 1.95
CA GLN A 35 -5.52 -3.69 1.48
C GLN A 35 -5.74 -4.67 2.65
N ALA A 36 -4.79 -4.74 3.59
CA ALA A 36 -4.95 -5.51 4.82
C ALA A 36 -6.11 -4.98 5.68
N VAL A 37 -6.23 -3.65 5.83
CA VAL A 37 -7.36 -3.02 6.53
C VAL A 37 -8.70 -3.30 5.83
N GLN A 38 -8.70 -3.40 4.50
CA GLN A 38 -9.87 -3.81 3.71
C GLN A 38 -10.12 -5.34 3.71
N ARG A 39 -9.37 -6.12 4.51
CA ARG A 39 -9.42 -7.59 4.56
C ARG A 39 -9.08 -8.28 3.22
N ARG A 40 -8.40 -7.58 2.31
CA ARG A 40 -7.88 -8.10 1.02
C ARG A 40 -6.45 -8.60 1.20
N TRP A 41 -6.28 -9.60 2.06
CA TRP A 41 -4.97 -10.13 2.48
C TRP A 41 -4.10 -10.59 1.32
N LEU A 42 -4.68 -11.26 0.32
CA LEU A 42 -3.91 -11.74 -0.83
C LEU A 42 -3.29 -10.58 -1.63
N ALA A 43 -4.04 -9.49 -1.84
CA ALA A 43 -3.52 -8.30 -2.50
C ALA A 43 -2.44 -7.62 -1.63
N ALA A 44 -2.69 -7.51 -0.33
CA ALA A 44 -1.72 -6.93 0.62
C ALA A 44 -0.38 -7.66 0.59
N VAL A 45 -0.40 -9.00 0.64
CA VAL A 45 0.80 -9.85 0.59
C VAL A 45 1.47 -9.74 -0.78
N ALA A 46 0.71 -9.83 -1.88
CA ALA A 46 1.27 -9.77 -3.22
C ALA A 46 2.00 -8.44 -3.48
N PHE A 47 1.37 -7.30 -3.18
CA PHE A 47 1.99 -5.98 -3.36
C PHE A 47 3.14 -5.76 -2.37
N GLY A 48 3.00 -6.21 -1.12
CA GLY A 48 4.05 -6.07 -0.10
C GLY A 48 5.32 -6.86 -0.45
N VAL A 49 5.18 -8.11 -0.90
CA VAL A 49 6.32 -8.95 -1.32
C VAL A 49 6.96 -8.38 -2.57
N LEU A 50 6.18 -7.99 -3.57
CA LEU A 50 6.71 -7.45 -4.82
C LEU A 50 7.44 -6.12 -4.59
N PHE A 51 6.90 -5.24 -3.73
CA PHE A 51 7.56 -3.99 -3.36
C PHE A 51 8.83 -4.24 -2.55
N SER A 52 8.79 -5.15 -1.56
CA SER A 52 9.97 -5.56 -0.78
C SER A 52 11.10 -6.05 -1.67
N ALA A 53 10.79 -6.91 -2.64
CA ALA A 53 11.77 -7.47 -3.55
C ALA A 53 12.41 -6.37 -4.42
N ALA A 54 11.59 -5.49 -5.01
CA ALA A 54 12.09 -4.38 -5.81
C ALA A 54 12.93 -3.40 -4.98
N LEU A 55 12.49 -3.08 -3.77
CA LEU A 55 13.20 -2.21 -2.83
C LEU A 55 14.53 -2.82 -2.39
N ALA A 56 14.56 -4.13 -2.10
CA ALA A 56 15.80 -4.82 -1.73
C ALA A 56 16.83 -4.77 -2.85
N VAL A 57 16.42 -5.04 -4.10
CA VAL A 57 17.29 -4.92 -5.27
C VAL A 57 17.81 -3.49 -5.44
N PHE A 58 16.96 -2.49 -5.23
CA PHE A 58 17.35 -1.07 -5.26
C PHE A 58 18.38 -0.74 -4.18
N VAL A 59 18.13 -1.13 -2.93
CA VAL A 59 19.05 -0.88 -1.81
C VAL A 59 20.41 -1.55 -2.03
N VAL A 60 20.43 -2.80 -2.49
CA VAL A 60 21.70 -3.50 -2.81
C VAL A 60 22.45 -2.77 -3.93
N SER A 61 21.74 -2.30 -4.96
CA SER A 61 22.35 -1.57 -6.07
C SER A 61 22.90 -0.22 -5.63
N ALA A 62 22.15 0.52 -4.82
CA ALA A 62 22.56 1.79 -4.25
C ALA A 62 23.78 1.61 -3.31
N ALA A 63 23.74 0.62 -2.41
CA ALA A 63 24.85 0.32 -1.51
C ALA A 63 26.13 -0.01 -2.28
N ARG A 64 26.04 -0.78 -3.37
CA ARG A 64 27.20 -1.07 -4.24
C ARG A 64 27.80 0.20 -4.86
N ILE A 65 26.96 1.13 -5.33
CA ILE A 65 27.42 2.42 -5.86
C ILE A 65 28.09 3.26 -4.77
N PHE A 66 27.48 3.36 -3.58
CA PHE A 66 28.05 4.08 -2.45
C PHE A 66 29.40 3.49 -2.03
N ILE A 67 29.50 2.17 -1.91
CA ILE A 67 30.77 1.51 -1.57
C ILE A 67 31.83 1.80 -2.64
N ALA A 68 31.48 1.71 -3.92
CA ALA A 68 32.42 2.04 -5.00
C ALA A 68 32.90 3.49 -4.91
N TYR A 69 32.00 4.43 -4.65
CA TYR A 69 32.32 5.84 -4.46
C TYR A 69 33.28 6.07 -3.27
N TYR A 70 32.99 5.48 -2.11
CA TYR A 70 33.85 5.60 -0.93
C TYR A 70 35.21 4.91 -1.13
N ARG A 71 35.27 3.82 -1.90
CA ARG A 71 36.55 3.20 -2.26
C ARG A 71 37.41 4.12 -3.13
N CYS A 72 36.84 4.81 -4.12
CA CYS A 72 37.57 5.82 -4.89
C CYS A 72 38.13 6.93 -4.00
N TRP A 73 37.38 7.30 -2.95
CA TRP A 73 37.77 8.37 -2.05
C TRP A 73 38.89 7.96 -1.09
N LEU A 74 38.90 6.70 -0.65
CA LEU A 74 39.84 6.20 0.36
C LEU A 74 41.10 5.58 -0.24
N ASP A 75 41.04 5.04 -1.46
CA ASP A 75 42.14 4.36 -2.12
C ASP A 75 42.75 5.28 -3.19
N PHE A 76 43.69 6.14 -2.78
CA PHE A 76 44.33 7.12 -3.66
C PHE A 76 45.36 6.51 -4.62
N GLU A 77 45.88 5.33 -4.31
CA GLU A 77 46.91 4.64 -5.11
C GLU A 77 46.31 3.59 -6.04
N GLY A 78 45.17 2.99 -5.67
CA GLY A 78 44.39 2.14 -6.54
C GLY A 78 43.72 2.96 -7.65
N GLY A 79 44.17 2.80 -8.90
CA GLY A 79 43.55 3.46 -10.06
C GLY A 79 42.02 3.36 -10.10
N PRO A 80 41.35 4.25 -10.86
CA PRO A 80 39.90 4.44 -10.75
C PRO A 80 39.13 3.12 -11.02
N PRO A 81 38.24 2.69 -10.12
CA PRO A 81 37.45 1.49 -10.34
C PRO A 81 36.46 1.68 -11.49
N ALA A 82 36.05 0.57 -12.10
CA ALA A 82 35.03 0.58 -13.14
C ALA A 82 33.74 1.26 -12.63
N ALA A 83 33.22 2.21 -13.41
CA ALA A 83 32.02 2.95 -13.06
C ALA A 83 30.83 1.99 -12.86
N PRO A 84 30.15 2.04 -11.70
CA PRO A 84 29.00 1.18 -11.47
C PRO A 84 27.85 1.53 -12.41
N ARG A 85 27.13 0.51 -12.87
CA ARG A 85 26.02 0.67 -13.83
C ARG A 85 24.78 1.28 -13.16
N VAL A 86 24.63 2.60 -13.27
CA VAL A 86 23.49 3.36 -12.71
C VAL A 86 22.13 2.92 -13.28
N GLY A 87 22.10 2.44 -14.53
CA GLY A 87 20.88 1.99 -15.19
C GLY A 87 20.15 0.86 -14.45
N GLY A 88 20.87 -0.06 -13.81
CA GLY A 88 20.26 -1.13 -13.01
C GLY A 88 19.55 -0.60 -11.76
N MET A 89 20.17 0.39 -11.09
CA MET A 89 19.57 1.06 -9.93
C MET A 89 18.30 1.81 -10.33
N LEU A 90 18.35 2.61 -11.40
CA LEU A 90 17.19 3.32 -11.94
C LEU A 90 16.05 2.36 -12.31
N GLY A 91 16.36 1.24 -12.96
CA GLY A 91 15.36 0.21 -13.29
C GLY A 91 14.66 -0.34 -12.06
N SER A 92 15.41 -0.71 -11.02
CA SER A 92 14.83 -1.21 -9.76
C SER A 92 14.01 -0.16 -9.01
N PHE A 93 14.43 1.11 -9.05
CA PHE A 93 13.68 2.23 -8.47
C PHE A 93 12.34 2.44 -9.19
N VAL A 94 12.37 2.50 -10.53
CA VAL A 94 11.15 2.66 -11.35
C VAL A 94 10.21 1.48 -11.14
N ALA A 95 10.75 0.25 -11.03
CA ALA A 95 9.94 -0.92 -10.71
C ALA A 95 9.28 -0.81 -9.33
N ALA A 96 10.02 -0.45 -8.28
CA ALA A 96 9.48 -0.26 -6.94
C ALA A 96 8.40 0.84 -6.91
N LEU A 97 8.64 1.96 -7.60
CA LEU A 97 7.67 3.05 -7.74
C LEU A 97 6.42 2.60 -8.51
N GLY A 98 6.57 1.82 -9.58
CA GLY A 98 5.46 1.26 -10.34
C GLY A 98 4.58 0.35 -9.47
N VAL A 99 5.20 -0.54 -8.68
CA VAL A 99 4.50 -1.42 -7.73
C VAL A 99 3.76 -0.60 -6.67
N TYR A 100 4.40 0.44 -6.15
CA TYR A 100 3.80 1.34 -5.18
C TYR A 100 2.55 2.03 -5.75
N LEU A 101 2.66 2.66 -6.92
CA LEU A 101 1.55 3.34 -7.59
C LEU A 101 0.42 2.38 -7.96
N ALA A 102 0.74 1.17 -8.42
CA ALA A 102 -0.25 0.13 -8.71
C ALA A 102 -1.03 -0.28 -7.44
N SER A 103 -0.33 -0.46 -6.31
CA SER A 103 -0.97 -0.78 -5.03
C SER A 103 -1.91 0.33 -4.56
N LEU A 104 -1.51 1.59 -4.74
CA LEU A 104 -2.31 2.76 -4.36
C LEU A 104 -3.57 2.89 -5.23
N ALA A 105 -3.42 2.68 -6.54
CA ALA A 105 -4.53 2.69 -7.49
C ALA A 105 -5.55 1.58 -7.18
N ASP A 106 -5.09 0.38 -6.82
CA ASP A 106 -5.98 -0.71 -6.41
C ASP A 106 -6.75 -0.38 -5.12
N ALA A 107 -6.06 0.14 -4.09
CA ALA A 107 -6.70 0.56 -2.84
C ALA A 107 -7.75 1.67 -3.09
N TRP A 108 -7.43 2.64 -3.95
CA TRP A 108 -8.37 3.71 -4.33
C TRP A 108 -9.59 3.18 -5.08
N ARG A 109 -9.41 2.28 -6.06
CA ARG A 109 -10.51 1.65 -6.80
C ARG A 109 -11.42 0.82 -5.90
N ALA A 110 -10.86 0.07 -4.94
CA ALA A 110 -11.66 -0.66 -3.96
C ALA A 110 -12.48 0.29 -3.06
N THR A 111 -11.88 1.41 -2.66
CA THR A 111 -12.55 2.44 -1.85
C THR A 111 -13.74 3.04 -2.60
N ARG A 112 -13.56 3.39 -3.89
CA ARG A 112 -14.65 3.93 -4.73
C ARG A 112 -15.81 2.93 -4.88
N ARG A 113 -15.50 1.66 -5.17
CA ARG A 113 -16.52 0.59 -5.28
C ARG A 113 -17.31 0.42 -3.97
N ALA A 114 -16.64 0.49 -2.83
CA ALA A 114 -17.29 0.41 -1.53
C ALA A 114 -18.21 1.61 -1.24
N LEU A 115 -17.87 2.82 -1.71
CA LEU A 115 -18.72 4.00 -1.58
C LEU A 115 -19.97 3.91 -2.47
N GLU A 116 -19.80 3.49 -3.72
CA GLU A 116 -20.91 3.32 -4.67
C GLU A 116 -21.92 2.27 -4.18
N ALA A 117 -21.43 1.16 -3.61
CA ALA A 117 -22.29 0.14 -3.00
C ALA A 117 -23.12 0.71 -1.83
N ARG A 118 -22.53 1.59 -1.01
CA ARG A 118 -23.24 2.25 0.11
C ARG A 118 -24.29 3.24 -0.37
N ALA A 119 -24.01 3.99 -1.44
CA ALA A 119 -24.96 4.92 -2.01
C ALA A 119 -26.22 4.20 -2.52
N ARG A 120 -26.07 3.03 -3.13
CA ARG A 120 -27.20 2.21 -3.59
C ARG A 120 -28.06 1.68 -2.43
N THR A 121 -27.44 1.31 -1.31
CA THR A 121 -28.19 0.82 -0.13
C THR A 121 -28.95 1.92 0.62
N LYS A 122 -28.50 3.18 0.52
CA LYS A 122 -29.22 4.34 1.07
C LYS A 122 -30.28 4.90 0.11
N GLY A 123 -30.78 4.08 -0.82
CA GLY A 123 -31.88 4.45 -1.72
C GLY A 123 -33.09 5.06 -0.98
N PRO A 124 -33.98 5.77 -1.71
CA PRO A 124 -34.74 6.97 -1.31
C PRO A 124 -35.78 6.84 -0.17
N ALA A 125 -35.53 6.03 0.84
CA ALA A 125 -36.44 5.72 1.94
C ALA A 125 -36.62 6.86 2.98
N SER A 126 -36.20 8.10 2.70
CA SER A 126 -36.39 9.23 3.64
C SER A 126 -36.98 10.50 3.02
N GLY A 127 -37.60 10.40 1.84
CA GLY A 127 -38.19 11.55 1.14
C GLY A 127 -39.72 11.58 1.10
N ALA A 128 -40.40 10.72 1.86
CA ALA A 128 -41.85 10.62 1.86
C ALA A 128 -42.38 10.69 3.30
N GLU A 129 -42.16 11.82 3.98
CA GLU A 129 -42.95 12.27 5.13
C GLU A 129 -43.16 13.79 5.05
#